data_AF-A0A834MEG6-F1
#
_entry.id   AF-A0A834MEG6-F1
#
_cell.length_a   1.000
_cell.length_b   1.000
_cell.length_c   1.000
_cell.angle_alpha   90.00
_cell.angle_beta   90.00
_cell.angle_gamma   90.00
#
_symmetry.space_group_name_H-M   'P 1'
#
loop_
_entity.id
_entity.type
_entity.pdbx_description
1 polymer ?
#
loop_
_entity_poly.entity_id
_entity_poly.type
_entity_poly.pdbx_seq_one_letter_code
_entity_poly.pdbx_strand_id
1 'polypeptide(L)'
;QEAREIIRNAVNASEDDAVIFCGHGCTDALNKLIWALDIREPPVVFTGHSEHHDNLNLWQKTGAKCFQSGYFDSISKQRKRMLLKQEDIEVETLVNQN
;
A
#
# COMPACT_ATOMS: atom_id res chain seq x y z
N GLN A 1 27.27 -10.24 2.24
CA GLN A 1 26.07 -11.04 2.57
C GLN A 1 25.55 -10.68 3.96
N GLU A 2 26.42 -10.67 4.97
CA GLU A 2 26.14 -10.42 6.40
C GLU A 2 25.15 -9.28 6.73
N ALA A 3 25.33 -8.08 6.17
CA ALA A 3 24.44 -6.94 6.47
C ALA A 3 22.96 -7.21 6.16
N ARG A 4 22.66 -8.00 5.13
CA ARG A 4 21.26 -8.37 4.80
C ARG A 4 20.67 -9.34 5.81
N GLU A 5 21.48 -10.28 6.30
CA GLU A 5 21.05 -11.26 7.31
C GLU A 5 20.78 -10.58 8.65
N ILE A 6 21.64 -9.64 9.05
CA ILE A 6 21.42 -8.84 10.27
C ILE A 6 20.07 -8.10 10.20
N ILE A 7 19.80 -7.40 9.09
CA ILE A 7 18.53 -6.68 8.93
C ILE A 7 17.34 -7.64 8.85
N ARG A 8 17.45 -8.75 8.12
CA ARG A 8 16.39 -9.77 8.02
C ARG A 8 15.96 -10.24 9.41
N ASN A 9 16.93 -10.62 10.23
CA ASN A 9 16.69 -11.08 11.60
C ASN A 9 16.08 -9.96 12.48
N ALA A 10 16.55 -8.71 12.34
CA ALA A 10 16.06 -7.59 13.13
C ALA A 10 14.58 -7.24 12.87
N VAL A 11 14.07 -7.54 11.67
CA VAL A 11 12.67 -7.25 11.28
C VAL A 11 11.79 -8.51 11.23
N ASN A 12 12.29 -9.66 11.69
CA ASN A 12 11.61 -10.96 11.62
C ASN A 12 11.16 -11.35 10.19
N ALA A 13 11.95 -11.00 9.17
CA ALA A 13 11.68 -11.41 7.80
C ALA A 13 12.05 -12.89 7.58
N SER A 14 11.20 -13.59 6.83
CA SER A 14 11.36 -15.00 6.48
C SER A 14 12.21 -15.20 5.22
N GLU A 15 12.41 -16.45 4.81
CA GLU A 15 13.08 -16.79 3.54
C GLU A 15 12.24 -16.37 2.31
N ASP A 16 10.93 -16.19 2.48
CA ASP A 16 10.03 -15.72 1.43
C ASP A 16 10.07 -14.19 1.26
N ASP A 17 10.73 -13.47 2.18
CA ASP A 17 10.83 -12.02 2.19
C ASP A 17 12.13 -11.50 1.55
N ALA A 18 11.99 -10.50 0.69
CA ALA A 18 13.14 -9.83 0.07
C ALA A 18 13.63 -8.63 0.90
N VAL A 19 14.93 -8.60 1.24
CA VAL A 19 15.58 -7.43 1.85
C VAL A 19 16.20 -6.54 0.78
N ILE A 20 15.52 -5.43 0.46
CA ILE A 20 15.92 -4.49 -0.58
C ILE A 20 16.50 -3.21 0.04
N PHE A 21 17.79 -2.96 -0.21
CA PHE A 21 18.42 -1.71 0.21
C PHE A 21 17.97 -0.56 -0.69
N CYS A 22 17.30 0.40 -0.07
CA CYS A 22 16.81 1.60 -0.72
C CYS A 22 17.77 2.76 -0.48
N GLY A 23 17.78 3.74 -1.39
CA GLY A 23 18.72 4.85 -1.37
C GLY A 23 18.30 5.92 -0.37
N HIS A 24 17.77 7.03 -0.88
CA HIS A 24 17.48 8.25 -0.15
C HIS A 24 16.17 8.18 0.67
N GLY A 25 16.02 7.15 1.50
CA GLY A 25 14.91 7.02 2.46
C GLY A 25 13.64 6.37 1.91
N CYS A 26 12.51 6.66 2.57
CA CYS A 26 11.24 5.96 2.36
C CYS A 26 10.61 6.23 0.99
N THR A 27 10.76 7.43 0.44
CA THR A 27 10.24 7.78 -0.90
C THR A 27 10.89 6.91 -1.99
N ASP A 28 12.19 6.67 -1.90
CA ASP A 28 12.91 5.78 -2.83
C ASP A 28 12.48 4.32 -2.66
N ALA A 29 12.21 3.91 -1.41
CA ALA A 29 11.73 2.56 -1.13
C ALA A 29 10.34 2.32 -1.75
N LEU A 30 9.42 3.27 -1.57
CA LEU A 30 8.08 3.18 -2.14
C LEU A 30 8.11 3.24 -3.67
N ASN A 31 8.94 4.09 -4.28
CA ASN A 31 9.13 4.11 -5.73
C ASN A 31 9.61 2.76 -6.28
N LYS A 32 10.58 2.13 -5.61
CA LYS A 32 11.07 0.80 -6.00
C LYS A 32 9.99 -0.26 -5.86
N LEU A 33 9.19 -0.20 -4.81
CA LEU A 33 8.06 -1.11 -4.62
C LEU A 33 7.04 -0.95 -5.77
N ILE A 34 6.62 0.27 -6.08
CA ILE A 34 5.69 0.56 -7.19
C ILE A 34 6.21 -0.01 -8.50
N TRP A 35 7.51 0.18 -8.79
CA TRP A 35 8.13 -0.35 -9.99
C TRP A 35 8.20 -1.88 -10.01
N ALA A 36 8.54 -2.50 -8.88
CA ALA A 36 8.65 -3.95 -8.76
C ALA A 36 7.30 -4.68 -8.89
N LEU A 37 6.18 -4.00 -8.64
CA LEU A 37 4.84 -4.55 -8.81
C LEU A 37 4.41 -4.69 -10.29
N ASP A 38 5.15 -4.13 -11.25
CA ASP A 38 4.84 -4.16 -12.70
C ASP A 38 3.36 -3.84 -13.00
N ILE A 39 2.83 -2.79 -12.37
CA ILE A 39 1.41 -2.44 -12.48
C ILE A 39 1.14 -1.86 -13.87
N ARG A 40 0.31 -2.56 -14.66
CA ARG A 40 0.00 -2.19 -16.06
C ARG A 40 -1.26 -1.35 -16.21
N GLU A 41 -2.13 -1.37 -15.20
CA GLU A 41 -3.38 -0.62 -15.16
C GLU A 41 -3.47 0.17 -13.85
N PRO A 42 -4.05 1.39 -13.85
CA PRO A 42 -4.12 2.21 -12.66
C PRO A 42 -4.74 1.47 -11.46
N PRO A 43 -4.00 1.31 -10.34
CA PRO A 43 -4.48 0.51 -9.22
C PRO A 43 -5.42 1.31 -8.31
N VAL A 44 -6.19 0.59 -7.51
CA VAL A 44 -6.86 1.16 -6.34
C VAL A 44 -5.97 0.98 -5.12
N VAL A 45 -5.66 2.08 -4.43
CA VAL A 45 -4.72 2.08 -3.29
C VAL A 45 -5.43 2.57 -2.04
N PHE A 46 -5.40 1.76 -0.98
CA PHE A 46 -5.91 2.14 0.33
C PHE A 46 -4.75 2.65 1.20
N THR A 47 -4.94 3.82 1.82
CA THR A 47 -3.88 4.53 2.55
C THR A 47 -4.33 4.91 3.97
N GLY A 48 -3.40 5.03 4.91
CA GLY A 48 -3.71 5.45 6.28
C GLY A 48 -4.11 6.93 6.40
N HIS A 49 -4.78 7.31 7.49
CA HIS A 49 -5.19 8.71 7.74
C HIS A 49 -4.02 9.70 7.83
N SER A 50 -2.84 9.23 8.25
CA SER A 50 -1.67 10.08 8.51
C SER A 50 -0.49 9.75 7.60
N GLU A 51 -0.77 9.29 6.37
CA GLU A 51 0.29 9.08 5.38
C GLU A 51 0.98 10.38 5.00
N HIS A 52 2.31 10.31 4.83
CA HIS A 52 3.08 11.45 4.38
C HIS A 52 2.66 11.83 2.96
N HIS A 53 2.52 13.12 2.69
CA HIS A 53 2.02 13.63 1.41
C HIS A 53 2.85 13.11 0.22
N ASP A 54 4.17 12.99 0.37
CA ASP A 54 5.05 12.45 -0.68
C ASP A 54 4.71 11.01 -1.06
N ASN A 55 4.31 10.16 -0.11
CA ASN A 55 3.91 8.79 -0.40
C ASN A 55 2.64 8.75 -1.26
N LEU A 56 1.66 9.59 -0.95
CA LEU A 56 0.42 9.71 -1.72
C LEU A 56 0.69 10.20 -3.15
N ASN A 57 1.60 11.16 -3.29
CA ASN A 57 1.98 11.70 -4.59
C ASN A 57 2.62 10.65 -5.50
N LEU A 58 3.32 9.66 -4.94
CA LEU A 58 3.88 8.57 -5.74
C LEU A 58 2.79 7.67 -6.33
N TRP A 59 1.78 7.30 -5.54
CA TRP A 59 0.65 6.52 -6.03
C TRP A 59 -0.18 7.30 -7.06
N GLN A 60 -0.43 8.58 -6.82
CA GLN A 60 -1.16 9.42 -7.77
C GLN A 60 -0.46 9.52 -9.14
N LYS A 61 0.88 9.51 -9.17
CA LYS A 61 1.65 9.51 -10.43
C LYS A 61 1.46 8.25 -11.26
N THR A 62 1.03 7.14 -10.68
CA THR A 62 0.69 5.91 -11.43
C THR A 62 -0.75 5.95 -11.98
N GLY A 63 -1.48 7.05 -11.77
CA GLY A 63 -2.92 7.14 -12.03
C GLY A 63 -3.77 6.46 -10.95
N ALA A 64 -3.19 6.03 -9.82
CA ALA A 64 -3.90 5.28 -8.81
C ALA A 64 -5.06 6.07 -8.20
N LYS A 65 -6.18 5.38 -7.97
CA LYS A 65 -7.28 5.91 -7.17
C LYS A 65 -7.01 5.63 -5.69
N CYS A 66 -6.67 6.68 -4.95
CA CYS A 66 -6.28 6.56 -3.55
C CYS A 66 -7.48 6.79 -2.60
N PHE A 67 -7.70 5.87 -1.66
CA PHE A 67 -8.74 5.97 -0.63
C PHE A 67 -8.11 5.99 0.76
N GLN A 68 -8.38 7.05 1.52
CA GLN A 68 -7.80 7.23 2.84
C GLN A 68 -8.69 6.61 3.95
N SER A 69 -8.14 5.71 4.76
CA SER A 69 -8.87 4.92 5.76
C SER A 69 -9.55 5.75 6.83
N GLY A 70 -9.02 6.93 7.19
CA GLY A 70 -9.71 7.81 8.16
C GLY A 70 -11.12 8.21 7.72
N TYR A 71 -11.35 8.31 6.40
CA TYR A 71 -12.68 8.46 5.83
C TYR A 71 -13.41 7.13 5.71
N PHE A 72 -12.71 6.03 5.40
CA PHE A 72 -13.31 4.71 5.25
C PHE A 72 -13.88 4.21 6.59
N ASP A 73 -13.14 4.26 7.68
CA ASP A 73 -13.58 3.73 8.99
C ASP A 73 -14.70 4.53 9.64
N SER A 74 -14.83 5.81 9.28
CA SER A 74 -15.91 6.67 9.74
C SER A 74 -17.21 6.54 8.93
N ILE A 75 -17.19 5.89 7.76
CA ILE A 75 -18.38 5.68 6.94
C ILE A 75 -19.02 4.31 7.16
N SER A 76 -20.35 4.26 7.04
CA SER A 76 -21.12 3.04 7.27
C SER A 76 -20.70 1.90 6.33
N LYS A 77 -20.86 0.65 6.79
CA LYS A 77 -20.62 -0.56 5.97
C LYS A 77 -21.35 -0.51 4.62
N GLN A 78 -22.55 0.08 4.56
CA GLN A 78 -23.31 0.27 3.32
C GLN A 78 -22.62 1.24 2.36
N ARG A 79 -22.06 2.35 2.87
CA ARG A 79 -21.34 3.34 2.05
C ARG A 79 -19.99 2.81 1.57
N LYS A 80 -19.28 2.05 2.42
CA LYS A 80 -18.09 1.27 2.00
C LYS A 80 -18.44 0.36 0.81
N ARG A 81 -19.50 -0.45 0.93
CA ARG A 81 -19.98 -1.35 -0.14
C ARG A 81 -20.40 -0.61 -1.40
N MET A 82 -21.04 0.57 -1.28
CA MET A 82 -21.47 1.35 -2.45
C MET A 82 -20.27 1.91 -3.22
N LEU A 83 -19.29 2.49 -2.53
CA LEU A 83 -18.07 3.01 -3.16
C LEU A 83 -17.24 1.89 -3.82
N LEU A 84 -17.15 0.72 -3.19
CA LEU A 84 -16.42 -0.42 -3.75
C LEU A 84 -17.15 -1.04 -4.97
N LYS A 85 -18.49 -1.14 -4.92
CA LYS A 85 -19.30 -1.64 -6.03
C LYS A 85 -19.35 -0.70 -7.23
N GLN A 86 -19.24 0.61 -7.02
CA GLN A 86 -19.13 1.59 -8.11
C GLN A 86 -17.83 1.43 -8.90
N GLU A 87 -16.85 0.73 -8.35
CA GLU A 87 -15.51 0.56 -8.91
C GLU A 87 -15.20 -0.92 -9.26
N ASP A 88 -16.22 -1.79 -9.27
CA ASP A 88 -16.09 -3.23 -9.55
C ASP A 88 -15.05 -3.97 -8.68
N ILE A 89 -14.83 -3.51 -7.44
CA ILE A 89 -13.89 -4.14 -6.51
C ILE A 89 -14.64 -5.21 -5.69
N GLU A 90 -14.31 -6.50 -5.88
CA GLU A 90 -14.80 -7.58 -5.03
C GLU A 90 -14.09 -7.55 -3.67
N VAL A 91 -14.86 -7.34 -2.60
CA VAL A 91 -14.32 -7.12 -1.24
C VAL A 91 -14.88 -8.13 -0.27
N GLU A 92 -14.35 -9.35 -0.30
CA GLU A 92 -14.54 -10.30 0.82
C GLU A 92 -13.59 -10.00 2.00
N THR A 93 -12.46 -9.32 1.75
CA THR A 93 -11.39 -9.20 2.76
C THR A 93 -11.39 -7.88 3.56
N LEU A 94 -11.79 -6.74 2.99
CA LEU A 94 -11.67 -5.42 3.67
C LEU A 94 -12.89 -5.05 4.57
N VAL A 95 -14.02 -5.74 4.44
CA VAL A 95 -15.23 -5.47 5.24
C VAL A 95 -15.21 -6.22 6.59
N ASN A 96 -14.31 -7.19 6.74
CA ASN A 96 -14.24 -8.11 7.88
C ASN A 96 -13.12 -7.81 8.88
N GLN A 97 -12.37 -6.72 8.71
CA GLN A 97 -11.50 -6.23 9.76
C GLN A 97 -12.37 -5.50 10.80
N ASN A 98 -12.78 -6.28 11.82
CA ASN A 98 -13.45 -5.84 13.04
C ASN A 98 -12.49 -5.05 13.93
#